data_AF-A0A914WXF8-F1
#
_entry.id   AF-A0A914WXF8-F1
#
_cell.length_a   1.000
_cell.length_b   1.000
_cell.length_c   1.000
_cell.angle_alpha   90.00
_cell.angle_beta   90.00
_cell.angle_gamma   90.00
#
_symmetry.space_group_name_H-M   'P 1'
#
loop_
_entity.id
_entity.type
_entity.pdbx_description
1 polymer ?
#
loop_
_entity_poly.entity_id
_entity_poly.type
_entity_poly.pdbx_seq_one_letter_code
_entity_poly.pdbx_strand_id
1 'polypeptide(L)'
;MAKLAERDQITEAEEHCFYMTQHVATLPYRAPELLFVMPEHSTAVDIWATGCIFAEMILRRELFPGRSVSGQIKIVVATMGTPPEKFIELIACERTRRLLESFGETQAKEWREILKCKATSEAEDLMAHMARLDPLERITVERALSHPYFRGFKYPMNEKTCPFKVKMDMAAVESLSHEELNEFLASEVPTFV
;
A
#
# COMPACT_ATOMS: atom_id res chain seq x y z
N MET A 1 11.14 -4.63 5.55
CA MET A 1 10.75 -5.38 6.77
C MET A 1 10.24 -4.35 7.75
N ALA A 2 9.02 -4.54 8.25
CA ALA A 2 8.46 -3.69 9.29
C ALA A 2 9.33 -3.79 10.56
N LYS A 3 9.85 -2.65 11.02
CA LYS A 3 10.46 -2.53 12.36
C LYS A 3 9.31 -2.55 13.36
N LEU A 4 9.27 -3.55 14.23
CA LEU A 4 8.50 -3.51 15.47
C LEU A 4 9.19 -2.48 16.38
N ALA A 5 8.70 -1.25 16.36
CA ALA A 5 9.09 -0.23 17.33
C ALA A 5 8.19 -0.36 18.56
N GLU A 6 8.80 -0.52 19.73
CA GLU A 6 8.10 -0.43 21.01
C GLU A 6 7.43 0.95 21.13
N ARG A 7 6.18 0.96 21.58
CA ARG A 7 5.20 2.06 21.43
C ARG A 7 5.53 3.40 22.11
N ASP A 8 6.60 3.51 22.90
CA ASP A 8 6.66 4.54 23.94
C ASP A 8 7.65 5.70 23.77
N GLN A 9 8.29 5.87 22.61
CA GLN A 9 8.95 7.16 22.25
C GLN A 9 9.36 7.18 20.78
N ILE A 10 8.60 7.86 19.92
CA ILE A 10 9.00 8.15 18.54
C ILE A 10 9.88 9.40 18.57
N THR A 11 11.12 9.27 18.11
CA THR A 11 12.07 10.39 18.03
C THR A 11 11.77 11.30 16.83
N GLU A 12 12.15 12.59 16.88
CA GLU A 12 12.03 13.51 15.72
C GLU A 12 12.71 12.97 14.45
N ALA A 13 13.79 12.21 14.61
CA ALA A 13 14.49 11.55 13.51
C ALA A 13 13.68 10.40 12.89
N GLU A 14 12.97 9.63 13.72
CA GLU A 14 12.04 8.62 13.24
C GLU A 14 10.82 9.26 12.58
N GLU A 15 10.24 10.32 13.16
CA GLU A 15 9.16 11.08 12.56
C GLU A 15 9.56 11.66 11.19
N HIS A 16 10.80 12.15 11.05
CA HIS A 16 11.37 12.62 9.79
C HIS A 16 11.60 11.47 8.79
N CYS A 17 12.11 10.31 9.23
CA CYS A 17 12.27 9.11 8.40
C CYS A 17 10.92 8.60 7.87
N PHE A 18 9.93 8.54 8.76
CA PHE A 18 8.54 8.24 8.47
C PHE A 18 7.97 9.24 7.44
N TYR A 19 8.18 10.54 7.63
CA TYR A 19 7.81 11.56 6.65
C TYR A 19 8.48 11.32 5.28
N MET A 20 9.74 10.86 5.23
CA MET A 20 10.40 10.53 3.97
C MET A 20 9.81 9.30 3.26
N THR A 21 9.32 8.29 4.00
CA THR A 21 8.64 7.12 3.39
C THR A 21 7.36 7.50 2.64
N GLN A 22 6.76 8.65 2.97
CA GLN A 22 5.63 9.19 2.22
C GLN A 22 6.00 9.53 0.76
N HIS A 23 7.27 9.57 0.35
CA HIS A 23 7.64 9.88 -1.05
C HIS A 23 7.88 8.63 -1.90
N VAL A 24 7.78 7.44 -1.33
CA VAL A 24 7.93 6.17 -2.05
C VAL A 24 6.69 5.92 -2.92
N ALA A 25 6.90 5.41 -4.14
CA ALA A 25 5.88 5.10 -5.14
C ALA A 25 5.11 6.31 -5.74
N THR A 26 4.46 6.07 -6.87
CA THR A 26 3.66 7.07 -7.60
C THR A 26 2.36 7.37 -6.86
N LEU A 27 2.12 8.65 -6.52
CA LEU A 27 1.11 9.09 -5.55
C LEU A 27 -0.31 8.51 -5.74
N PRO A 28 -0.91 8.45 -6.96
CA PRO A 28 -2.24 7.89 -7.18
C PRO A 28 -2.43 6.43 -6.76
N TYR A 29 -1.34 5.65 -6.71
CA TYR A 29 -1.33 4.21 -6.40
C TYR A 29 -0.83 3.93 -4.98
N ARG A 30 -0.51 4.97 -4.21
CA ARG A 30 0.05 4.82 -2.87
C ARG A 30 -1.02 4.35 -1.88
N ALA A 31 -0.69 3.32 -1.12
CA ALA A 31 -1.58 2.71 -0.15
C ALA A 31 -1.83 3.63 1.06
N PRO A 32 -2.99 3.51 1.75
CA PRO A 32 -3.36 4.37 2.88
C PRO A 32 -2.32 4.38 3.99
N GLU A 33 -1.73 3.23 4.35
CA GLU A 33 -0.68 3.12 5.36
C GLU A 33 0.57 3.93 5.04
N LEU A 34 0.91 4.08 3.76
CA LEU A 34 2.05 4.91 3.33
C LEU A 34 1.68 6.40 3.29
N LEU A 35 0.41 6.71 2.97
CA LEU A 35 -0.11 8.08 3.04
C LEU A 35 -0.24 8.56 4.49
N PHE A 36 -0.59 7.65 5.40
CA PHE A 36 -0.76 7.92 6.82
C PHE A 36 0.52 7.79 7.62
N VAL A 37 1.58 7.32 6.99
CA VAL A 37 2.89 7.17 7.61
C VAL A 37 2.80 6.20 8.81
N MET A 38 2.20 5.05 8.58
CA MET A 38 2.14 3.99 9.57
C MET A 38 3.48 3.26 9.65
N PRO A 39 3.90 2.82 10.85
CA PRO A 39 5.23 2.24 11.07
C PRO A 39 5.42 0.89 10.35
N GLU A 40 4.34 0.14 10.16
CA GLU A 40 4.37 -1.17 9.54
C GLU A 40 3.72 -1.14 8.15
N HIS A 41 4.47 -1.61 7.16
CA HIS A 41 3.97 -1.88 5.82
C HIS A 41 4.39 -3.29 5.39
N SER A 42 3.50 -3.99 4.72
CA SER A 42 3.67 -5.35 4.25
C SER A 42 3.45 -5.42 2.73
N THR A 43 3.44 -6.62 2.16
CA THR A 43 3.04 -6.85 0.76
C THR A 43 1.60 -6.38 0.45
N ALA A 44 0.80 -6.02 1.46
CA ALA A 44 -0.53 -5.43 1.28
C ALA A 44 -0.49 -4.10 0.52
N VAL A 45 0.62 -3.35 0.53
CA VAL A 45 0.79 -2.13 -0.27
C VAL A 45 0.67 -2.42 -1.77
N ASP A 46 1.21 -3.57 -2.21
CA ASP A 46 1.19 -4.00 -3.60
C ASP A 46 -0.22 -4.41 -4.03
N ILE A 47 -0.99 -5.03 -3.13
CA ILE A 47 -2.40 -5.37 -3.37
C ILE A 47 -3.24 -4.11 -3.59
N TRP A 48 -3.02 -3.06 -2.79
CA TRP A 48 -3.69 -1.78 -2.99
C TRP A 48 -3.35 -1.17 -4.35
N ALA A 49 -2.06 -1.10 -4.69
CA ALA A 49 -1.60 -0.56 -5.96
C ALA A 49 -2.18 -1.36 -7.15
N THR A 50 -2.18 -2.69 -7.05
CA THR A 50 -2.80 -3.58 -8.04
C THR A 50 -4.29 -3.33 -8.16
N GLY A 51 -5.00 -3.07 -7.05
CA GLY A 51 -6.41 -2.70 -7.05
C GLY A 51 -6.65 -1.36 -7.77
N CYS A 52 -5.79 -0.36 -7.54
CA CYS A 52 -5.85 0.91 -8.26
C CYS A 52 -5.66 0.73 -9.77
N ILE A 53 -4.68 -0.08 -10.19
CA ILE A 53 -4.45 -0.42 -11.60
C ILE A 53 -5.64 -1.18 -12.18
N PHE A 54 -6.20 -2.12 -11.44
CA PHE A 54 -7.37 -2.90 -11.85
C PHE A 54 -8.59 -2.01 -12.12
N ALA A 55 -8.91 -1.12 -11.18
CA ALA A 55 -9.97 -0.14 -11.36
C ALA A 55 -9.68 0.82 -12.52
N GLU A 56 -8.42 1.24 -12.70
CA GLU A 56 -8.01 2.10 -13.80
C GLU A 56 -8.18 1.43 -15.18
N MET A 57 -7.90 0.13 -15.31
CA MET A 57 -8.17 -0.60 -16.54
C MET A 57 -9.66 -0.57 -16.92
N ILE A 58 -10.55 -0.62 -15.92
CA ILE A 58 -12.01 -0.54 -16.10
C ILE A 58 -12.45 0.89 -16.42
N LEU A 59 -11.94 1.87 -15.68
CA LEU A 59 -12.36 3.27 -15.75
C LEU A 59 -11.71 4.06 -16.89
N ARG A 60 -10.54 3.61 -17.38
CA ARG A 60 -9.63 4.31 -18.29
C ARG A 60 -9.13 5.65 -17.75
N ARG A 61 -9.02 5.75 -16.42
CA ARG A 61 -8.47 6.88 -15.67
C ARG A 61 -8.07 6.41 -14.26
N GLU A 62 -7.16 7.15 -13.63
CA GLU A 62 -6.75 6.94 -12.24
C GLU A 62 -7.96 6.80 -11.30
N LEU A 63 -7.94 5.80 -10.42
CA LEU A 63 -8.96 5.61 -9.38
C LEU A 63 -8.94 6.75 -8.36
N PHE A 64 -7.75 7.12 -7.90
CA PHE A 64 -7.52 8.17 -6.90
C PHE A 64 -6.55 9.24 -7.44
N PRO A 65 -7.03 10.24 -8.19
CA PRO A 65 -6.18 11.21 -8.90
C PRO A 65 -5.72 12.39 -8.01
N GLY A 66 -5.05 12.11 -6.89
CA GLY A 66 -4.46 13.16 -6.05
C GLY A 66 -3.22 13.78 -6.69
N ARG A 67 -2.97 15.05 -6.36
CA ARG A 67 -1.83 15.85 -6.83
C ARG A 67 -0.93 16.35 -5.71
N SER A 68 -1.34 16.12 -4.46
CA SER A 68 -0.58 16.33 -3.23
C SER A 68 -0.94 15.21 -2.25
N VAL A 69 -0.10 14.96 -1.24
CA VAL A 69 -0.37 13.92 -0.23
C VAL A 69 -1.70 14.18 0.48
N SER A 70 -1.95 15.41 0.92
CA SER A 70 -3.23 15.79 1.55
C SER A 70 -4.43 15.64 0.60
N GLY A 71 -4.26 16.00 -0.68
CA GLY A 71 -5.29 15.83 -1.69
C GLY A 71 -5.59 14.36 -2.00
N GLN A 72 -4.55 13.51 -2.04
CA GLN A 72 -4.68 12.07 -2.21
C GLN A 72 -5.44 11.45 -1.03
N ILE A 73 -5.06 11.79 0.21
CA ILE A 73 -5.75 11.35 1.42
C ILE A 73 -7.23 11.74 1.35
N LYS A 74 -7.53 13.00 1.03
CA LYS A 74 -8.90 13.50 0.93
C LYS A 74 -9.73 12.70 -0.07
N ILE A 75 -9.17 12.40 -1.25
CA ILE A 75 -9.84 11.62 -2.30
C ILE A 75 -10.10 10.18 -1.83
N VAL A 76 -9.12 9.54 -1.19
CA VAL A 76 -9.25 8.18 -0.67
C VAL A 76 -10.35 8.13 0.39
N VAL A 77 -10.31 8.99 1.41
CA VAL A 77 -11.32 9.03 2.49
C VAL A 77 -12.72 9.38 1.95
N ALA A 78 -12.82 10.35 1.03
CA ALA A 78 -14.11 10.71 0.43
C ALA A 78 -14.73 9.60 -0.44
N THR A 79 -13.93 8.61 -0.85
CA THR A 79 -14.39 7.47 -1.66
C THR A 79 -14.61 6.22 -0.80
N MET A 80 -13.68 5.93 0.09
CA MET A 80 -13.62 4.71 0.90
C MET A 80 -14.30 4.85 2.26
N GLY A 81 -14.71 6.07 2.63
CA GLY A 81 -15.25 6.40 3.93
C GLY A 81 -14.18 6.73 4.97
N THR A 82 -14.63 7.23 6.12
CA THR A 82 -13.76 7.54 7.26
C THR A 82 -13.19 6.24 7.83
N PRO A 83 -11.85 6.14 8.02
CA PRO A 83 -11.26 4.98 8.67
C PRO A 83 -11.81 4.79 10.09
N PRO A 84 -11.94 3.55 10.59
CA PRO A 84 -12.33 3.30 11.98
C PRO A 84 -11.39 3.99 12.98
N GLU A 85 -11.92 4.37 14.14
CA GLU A 85 -11.14 5.04 15.21
C GLU A 85 -9.90 4.22 15.61
N LYS A 86 -10.05 2.90 15.78
CA LYS A 86 -8.94 1.95 16.02
C LYS A 86 -7.78 2.08 15.02
N PHE A 87 -8.07 2.47 13.78
CA PHE A 87 -7.10 2.59 12.71
C PHE A 87 -6.44 3.98 12.73
N ILE A 88 -7.22 5.02 13.06
CA ILE A 88 -6.70 6.39 13.25
C ILE A 88 -5.73 6.45 14.44
N GLU A 89 -6.01 5.70 15.51
CA GLU A 89 -5.13 5.61 16.69
C GLU A 89 -3.74 5.03 16.37
N LEU A 90 -3.60 4.21 15.32
CA LEU A 90 -2.32 3.65 14.88
C LEU A 90 -1.44 4.66 14.12
N ILE A 91 -2.01 5.80 13.71
CA ILE A 91 -1.30 6.83 12.98
C ILE A 91 -0.43 7.62 13.96
N ALA A 92 0.89 7.42 13.85
CA ALA A 92 1.87 8.13 14.68
C ALA A 92 1.91 9.64 14.40
N CYS A 93 1.71 10.04 13.14
CA CYS A 93 1.82 11.43 12.74
C CYS A 93 0.58 12.25 13.13
N GLU A 94 0.74 13.12 14.14
CA GLU A 94 -0.32 13.99 14.67
C GLU A 94 -0.94 14.89 13.59
N ARG A 95 -0.12 15.42 12.68
CA ARG A 95 -0.60 16.26 11.57
C ARG A 95 -1.57 15.50 10.67
N THR A 96 -1.32 14.23 10.43
CA THR A 96 -2.18 13.39 9.60
C THR A 96 -3.48 13.03 10.31
N ARG A 97 -3.44 12.76 11.62
CA ARG A 97 -4.65 12.55 12.44
C ARG A 97 -5.59 13.75 12.38
N ARG A 98 -5.07 14.96 12.67
CA ARG A 98 -5.86 16.21 12.58
C ARG A 98 -6.42 16.46 11.19
N LEU A 99 -5.67 16.10 10.15
CA LEU A 99 -6.15 16.21 8.78
C LEU A 99 -7.37 15.30 8.54
N LEU A 100 -7.30 14.04 8.98
CA LEU A 100 -8.42 13.09 8.88
C LEU A 100 -9.64 13.56 9.67
N GLU A 101 -9.44 14.03 10.91
CA GLU A 101 -10.50 14.60 11.75
C GLU A 101 -11.19 15.80 11.07
N SER A 102 -10.41 16.66 10.39
CA SER A 102 -10.95 17.83 9.70
C SER A 102 -11.87 17.51 8.51
N PHE A 103 -11.86 16.27 8.01
CA PHE A 103 -12.77 15.84 6.95
C PHE A 103 -14.15 15.41 7.45
N GLY A 104 -14.28 15.11 8.75
CA GLY A 104 -15.50 14.61 9.36
C GLY A 104 -15.85 13.18 8.97
N GLU A 105 -17.02 12.72 9.40
CA GLU A 105 -17.54 11.40 9.08
C GLU A 105 -18.06 11.34 7.63
N THR A 106 -17.58 10.36 6.88
CA THR A 106 -17.97 10.08 5.51
C THR A 106 -18.24 8.60 5.34
N GLN A 107 -19.35 8.26 4.68
CA GLN A 107 -19.67 6.86 4.34
C GLN A 107 -18.92 6.41 3.10
N ALA A 108 -18.53 5.14 3.07
CA ALA A 108 -17.93 4.52 1.91
C ALA A 108 -18.92 4.51 0.74
N LYS A 109 -18.43 4.80 -0.46
CA LYS A 109 -19.22 4.65 -1.69
C LYS A 109 -19.26 3.19 -2.11
N GLU A 110 -20.35 2.80 -2.75
CA GLU A 110 -20.50 1.47 -3.33
C GLU A 110 -19.56 1.29 -4.53
N TRP A 111 -18.89 0.14 -4.63
CA TRP A 111 -17.96 -0.15 -5.73
C TRP A 111 -18.62 -0.07 -7.10
N ARG A 112 -19.89 -0.43 -7.18
CA ARG A 112 -20.71 -0.27 -8.38
C ARG A 112 -20.80 1.18 -8.85
N GLU A 113 -20.94 2.13 -7.92
CA GLU A 113 -20.92 3.56 -8.22
C GLU A 113 -19.51 4.03 -8.60
N ILE A 114 -18.50 3.66 -7.81
CA ILE A 114 -17.09 4.02 -8.04
C ILE A 114 -16.64 3.60 -9.44
N LEU A 115 -16.96 2.36 -9.83
CA LEU A 115 -16.63 1.76 -11.13
C LEU A 115 -17.63 2.14 -12.24
N LYS A 116 -18.59 3.03 -11.96
CA LYS A 116 -19.56 3.57 -12.92
C LYS A 116 -20.35 2.48 -13.67
N CYS A 117 -20.71 1.39 -12.98
CA CYS A 117 -21.39 0.23 -13.56
C CYS A 117 -20.66 -0.38 -14.78
N LYS A 118 -19.34 -0.20 -14.89
CA LYS A 118 -18.53 -0.76 -16.00
C LYS A 118 -17.90 -2.13 -15.68
N ALA A 119 -18.18 -2.67 -14.51
CA ALA A 119 -17.59 -3.89 -13.99
C ALA A 119 -18.66 -4.97 -13.76
N THR A 120 -18.24 -6.23 -13.72
CA THR A 120 -19.09 -7.33 -13.25
C THR A 120 -19.17 -7.32 -11.73
N SER A 121 -20.19 -7.96 -11.16
CA SER A 121 -20.30 -8.11 -9.70
C SER A 121 -19.09 -8.80 -9.07
N GLU A 122 -18.48 -9.76 -9.78
CA GLU A 122 -17.25 -10.44 -9.34
C GLU A 122 -16.02 -9.52 -9.35
N ALA A 123 -15.96 -8.57 -10.29
CA ALA A 123 -14.90 -7.56 -10.32
C ALA A 123 -15.09 -6.53 -9.21
N GLU A 124 -16.33 -6.09 -8.96
CA GLU A 124 -16.70 -5.20 -7.86
C GLU A 124 -16.33 -5.85 -6.51
N ASP A 125 -16.66 -7.13 -6.33
CA ASP A 125 -16.33 -7.89 -5.12
C ASP A 125 -14.82 -8.05 -4.92
N LEU A 126 -14.08 -8.42 -5.97
CA LEU A 126 -12.61 -8.49 -5.89
C LEU A 126 -12.01 -7.12 -5.49
N MET A 127 -12.51 -6.05 -6.11
CA MET A 127 -12.06 -4.69 -5.84
C MET A 127 -12.31 -4.29 -4.38
N ALA A 128 -13.47 -4.66 -3.82
CA ALA A 128 -13.80 -4.43 -2.40
C ALA A 128 -12.87 -5.14 -1.42
N HIS A 129 -12.27 -6.26 -1.84
CA HIS A 129 -11.29 -6.99 -1.05
C HIS A 129 -9.86 -6.46 -1.22
N MET A 130 -9.53 -5.91 -2.38
CA MET A 130 -8.19 -5.35 -2.66
C MET A 130 -7.98 -3.96 -2.07
N ALA A 131 -8.99 -3.08 -2.12
CA ALA A 131 -8.89 -1.70 -1.64
C ALA A 131 -9.55 -1.52 -0.25
N ARG A 132 -9.12 -2.30 0.74
CA ARG A 132 -9.44 -2.03 2.16
C ARG A 132 -8.46 -1.01 2.73
N LEU A 133 -8.95 -0.08 3.56
CA LEU A 133 -8.10 0.90 4.23
C LEU A 133 -7.10 0.21 5.15
N ASP A 134 -7.59 -0.69 6.00
CA ASP A 134 -6.78 -1.52 6.87
C ASP A 134 -6.00 -2.57 6.03
N PRO A 135 -4.65 -2.55 6.04
CA PRO A 135 -3.84 -3.51 5.31
C PRO A 135 -4.03 -4.96 5.78
N LEU A 136 -4.44 -5.18 7.04
CA LEU A 136 -4.69 -6.52 7.58
C LEU A 136 -6.00 -7.13 7.06
N GLU A 137 -6.93 -6.28 6.63
CA GLU A 137 -8.21 -6.72 6.05
C GLU A 137 -8.13 -6.89 4.52
N ARG A 138 -7.02 -6.50 3.87
CA ARG A 138 -6.82 -6.70 2.43
C ARG A 138 -6.60 -8.16 2.09
N ILE A 139 -7.14 -8.55 0.95
CA ILE A 139 -6.94 -9.89 0.38
C ILE A 139 -5.46 -10.14 0.07
N THR A 140 -4.97 -11.34 0.35
CA THR A 140 -3.62 -11.74 -0.08
C THR A 140 -3.60 -12.09 -1.56
N VAL A 141 -2.43 -12.12 -2.17
CA VAL A 141 -2.29 -12.47 -3.59
C VAL A 141 -2.84 -13.87 -3.89
N GLU A 142 -2.60 -14.84 -3.02
CA GLU A 142 -3.06 -16.23 -3.20
C GLU A 142 -4.60 -16.32 -3.17
N ARG A 143 -5.22 -15.57 -2.26
CA ARG A 143 -6.69 -15.48 -2.16
C ARG A 143 -7.27 -14.72 -3.36
N ALA A 144 -6.59 -13.68 -3.83
CA ALA A 144 -7.00 -12.93 -5.02
C ALA A 144 -6.96 -13.79 -6.28
N LEU A 145 -5.89 -14.56 -6.50
CA LEU A 145 -5.78 -15.50 -7.63
C LEU A 145 -6.84 -16.61 -7.58
N SER A 146 -7.26 -17.00 -6.38
CA SER A 146 -8.35 -17.97 -6.16
C SER A 146 -9.76 -17.38 -6.29
N HIS A 147 -9.89 -16.06 -6.51
CA HIS A 147 -11.17 -15.37 -6.53
C HIS A 147 -12.06 -15.80 -7.71
N PRO A 148 -13.41 -15.84 -7.56
CA PRO A 148 -14.34 -16.17 -8.65
C PRO A 148 -14.09 -15.41 -9.95
N TYR A 149 -13.71 -14.13 -9.86
CA TYR A 149 -13.34 -13.29 -11.00
C TYR A 149 -12.32 -13.95 -11.96
N PHE A 150 -11.38 -14.73 -11.45
CA PHE A 150 -10.34 -15.39 -12.25
C PHE A 150 -10.71 -16.80 -12.72
N ARG A 151 -11.89 -17.35 -12.38
CA ARG A 151 -12.26 -18.73 -12.77
C ARG A 151 -12.20 -18.99 -14.27
N GLY A 152 -12.64 -18.02 -15.09
CA GLY A 152 -12.60 -18.11 -16.55
C GLY A 152 -11.19 -17.95 -17.15
N PHE A 153 -10.22 -17.53 -16.34
CA PHE A 153 -8.84 -17.26 -16.75
C PHE A 153 -7.86 -18.31 -16.23
N LYS A 154 -8.35 -19.45 -15.70
CA LYS A 154 -7.52 -20.58 -15.30
C LYS A 154 -6.88 -21.26 -16.52
N TYR A 155 -5.87 -20.63 -17.08
CA TYR A 155 -4.78 -21.32 -17.78
C TYR A 155 -4.10 -22.29 -16.79
N PRO A 156 -3.29 -23.25 -17.24
CA PRO A 156 -2.38 -23.96 -16.33
C PRO A 156 -1.40 -22.93 -15.74
N MET A 157 -1.84 -22.28 -14.66
CA MET A 157 -1.10 -21.31 -13.86
C MET A 157 0.08 -22.09 -13.29
N ASN A 158 1.23 -21.98 -13.93
CA ASN A 158 2.50 -22.42 -13.37
C ASN A 158 2.93 -21.40 -12.31
N GLU A 159 2.07 -21.18 -11.32
CA GLU A 159 2.29 -20.30 -10.17
C GLU A 159 3.41 -20.89 -9.35
N LYS A 160 4.63 -20.45 -9.64
CA LYS A 160 5.81 -20.82 -8.88
C LYS A 160 5.99 -19.81 -7.76
N THR A 161 6.12 -20.31 -6.54
CA THR A 161 6.60 -19.50 -5.43
C THR A 161 8.13 -19.43 -5.48
N CYS A 162 8.70 -18.31 -5.01
CA CYS A 162 10.15 -18.24 -4.81
C CYS A 162 10.53 -19.26 -3.73
N PRO A 163 11.48 -20.18 -3.98
CA PRO A 163 11.80 -21.26 -3.04
C PRO A 163 12.50 -20.77 -1.77
N PHE A 164 12.98 -19.53 -1.77
CA PHE A 164 13.62 -18.90 -0.62
C PHE A 164 13.02 -17.52 -0.36
N LYS A 165 13.09 -17.07 0.90
CA LYS A 165 12.76 -15.69 1.24
C LYS A 165 13.99 -14.82 1.00
N VAL A 166 13.88 -13.87 0.07
CA VAL A 166 14.87 -12.80 -0.04
C VAL A 166 14.78 -11.97 1.23
N LYS A 167 15.82 -12.02 2.06
CA LYS A 167 16.00 -11.12 3.20
C LYS A 167 17.15 -10.20 2.85
N MET A 168 16.84 -8.96 2.49
CA MET A 168 17.82 -7.88 2.49
C MET A 168 17.66 -7.09 3.78
N ASP A 169 18.73 -7.00 4.55
CA ASP A 169 18.80 -6.10 5.69
C ASP A 169 19.05 -4.68 5.18
N MET A 170 17.97 -3.97 4.90
CA MET A 170 18.06 -2.59 4.40
C MET A 170 18.72 -1.66 5.43
N ALA A 171 18.63 -1.96 6.72
CA ALA A 171 19.27 -1.15 7.76
C ALA A 171 20.79 -1.34 7.74
N ALA A 172 21.27 -2.55 7.45
CA ALA A 172 22.69 -2.79 7.21
C ALA A 172 23.19 -1.98 6.01
N VAL A 173 22.43 -1.92 4.91
CA VAL A 173 22.78 -1.13 3.72
C VAL A 173 22.80 0.38 4.00
N GLU A 174 21.82 0.89 4.75
CA GLU A 174 21.75 2.31 5.15
C GLU A 174 22.89 2.74 6.08
N SER A 175 23.53 1.79 6.76
CA SER A 175 24.67 2.04 7.64
C SER A 175 26.03 2.07 6.93
N LEU A 176 26.09 1.64 5.66
CA LEU A 176 27.32 1.62 4.88
C LEU A 176 27.75 3.03 4.45
N SER A 177 29.04 3.30 4.52
CA SER A 177 29.64 4.45 3.84
C SER A 177 29.60 4.28 2.32
N HIS A 178 29.84 5.37 1.59
CA HIS A 178 29.88 5.34 0.14
C HIS A 178 30.95 4.38 -0.41
N GLU A 179 32.10 4.29 0.23
CA GLU A 179 33.19 3.40 -0.17
C GLU A 179 32.82 1.92 0.07
N GLU A 180 32.30 1.60 1.27
CA GLU A 180 31.85 0.24 1.60
C GLU A 180 30.70 -0.24 0.70
N LEU A 181 29.77 0.66 0.33
CA LEU A 181 28.71 0.33 -0.61
C LEU A 181 29.25 0.00 -2.00
N ASN A 182 30.25 0.76 -2.49
CA ASN A 182 30.88 0.50 -3.79
C ASN A 182 31.63 -0.83 -3.79
N GLU A 183 32.36 -1.15 -2.71
CA GLU A 183 33.04 -2.44 -2.56
C GLU A 183 32.05 -3.61 -2.51
N PHE A 184 30.96 -3.47 -1.75
CA PHE A 184 29.90 -4.48 -1.66
C PHE A 184 29.28 -4.74 -3.03
N LEU A 185 28.87 -3.69 -3.75
CA LEU A 185 28.32 -3.80 -5.11
C LEU A 185 29.32 -4.43 -6.09
N ALA A 186 30.60 -4.05 -6.02
CA ALA A 186 31.64 -4.63 -6.87
C ALA A 186 31.86 -6.12 -6.59
N SER A 187 31.76 -6.55 -5.32
CA SER A 187 31.92 -7.95 -4.92
C SER A 187 30.74 -8.86 -5.33
N GLU A 188 29.56 -8.29 -5.56
CA GLU A 188 28.40 -9.02 -6.09
C GLU A 188 28.52 -9.27 -7.60
N VAL A 189 29.24 -8.45 -8.37
CA VAL A 189 29.32 -8.62 -9.84
C VAL A 189 29.85 -10.00 -10.26
N PRO A 190 30.92 -10.56 -9.67
CA PRO A 190 31.43 -11.88 -10.03
C PRO A 190 30.53 -13.05 -9.63
N THR A 191 29.52 -12.85 -8.77
CA THR A 191 28.62 -13.94 -8.33
C THR A 191 27.47 -14.18 -9.31
N PHE A 192 27.26 -13.29 -10.28
CA PHE A 192 26.33 -13.48 -11.40
C PHE A 192 26.96 -14.38 -12.48
N VAL A 193 26.95 -15.70 -12.25
CA VAL A 193 27.35 -16.73 -13.22
C VAL A 193 26.23 -17.76 -13.40
#